data_AF-X6KCC0-F1
#
_entry.id   AF-X6KCC0-F1
#
_cell.length_a   1.000
_cell.length_b   1.000
_cell.length_c   1.000
_cell.angle_alpha   90.00
_cell.angle_beta   90.00
_cell.angle_gamma   90.00
#
_symmetry.space_group_name_H-M   'P 1'
#
loop_
_entity.id
_entity.type
_entity.pdbx_description
1 polymer ?
#
loop_
_entity_poly.entity_id
_entity_poly.type
_entity_poly.pdbx_seq_one_letter_code
_entity_poly.pdbx_strand_id
1 'polypeptide(L)' 'MIGDGVMALVKARCTEIESGGRMIDAILTNTLLPELSRGVLNRSLDGEKMTKVTVSASTDGFAYSFE' A
#
# COMPACT_ATOMS: atom_id res chain seq x y z
N MET A 1 -6.56 -5.99 -4.50
CA MET A 1 -5.66 -6.81 -5.33
C MET A 1 -4.24 -6.28 -5.17
N ILE A 2 -3.25 -7.16 -5.00
CA ILE A 2 -1.84 -6.76 -4.98
C ILE A 2 -1.31 -6.94 -6.40
N GLY A 3 -0.84 -5.86 -7.00
CA GLY A 3 -0.24 -5.81 -8.33
C GLY A 3 1.28 -5.99 -8.29
N ASP A 4 1.89 -5.85 -9.46
CA ASP A 4 3.32 -6.13 -9.64
C ASP A 4 4.23 -5.20 -8.83
N GLY A 5 5.37 -5.76 -8.43
CA GLY A 5 6.46 -5.01 -7.79
C GLY A 5 6.23 -4.63 -6.33
N VAL A 6 5.00 -4.71 -5.79
CA VAL A 6 4.69 -4.35 -4.39
C VAL A 6 5.59 -5.09 -3.41
N MET A 7 5.73 -6.40 -3.60
CA MET A 7 6.54 -7.24 -2.72
C MET A 7 8.05 -6.96 -2.87
N ALA A 8 8.50 -6.55 -4.05
CA ALA A 8 9.89 -6.13 -4.26
C ALA A 8 10.18 -4.79 -3.58
N LEU A 9 9.25 -3.85 -3.64
CA LEU A 9 9.34 -2.55 -2.97
C LEU A 9 9.34 -2.70 -1.44
N VAL A 10 8.47 -3.55 -0.88
CA VAL A 10 8.46 -3.87 0.56
C VAL A 10 9.81 -4.46 0.98
N LYS A 11 10.36 -5.40 0.20
CA LYS A 11 11.68 -5.98 0.47
C LYS A 11 12.80 -4.95 0.38
N ALA A 12 12.76 -4.04 -0.59
CA ALA A 12 13.77 -2.99 -0.75
C ALA A 12 13.76 -1.98 0.41
N ARG A 13 12.59 -1.73 1.02
CA ARG A 13 12.45 -0.90 2.21
C ARG A 13 12.75 -1.65 3.52
N CYS A 14 12.89 -2.97 3.47
CA CYS A 14 13.26 -3.78 4.61
C CYS A 14 14.79 -3.86 4.73
N THR A 15 15.40 -2.88 5.41
CA THR A 15 16.86 -2.71 5.44
C THR A 15 17.55 -3.41 6.60
N GLU A 16 16.83 -3.81 7.65
CA GLU A 16 17.42 -4.51 8.80
C GLU A 16 17.01 -5.98 8.83
N ILE A 17 18.00 -6.84 8.55
CA ILE A 17 17.86 -8.30 8.55
C ILE A 17 17.42 -8.83 9.94
N GLU A 18 17.79 -8.14 11.03
CA GLU A 18 17.47 -8.54 12.42
C GLU A 18 16.03 -8.17 12.85
N SER A 19 15.35 -7.28 12.13
CA SER A 19 13.97 -6.86 12.45
C SER A 19 12.92 -7.87 11.96
N GLY A 20 13.26 -8.70 10.97
CA GLY A 20 12.40 -9.74 10.42
C GLY A 20 11.04 -9.21 9.96
N GLY A 21 9.96 -9.87 10.37
CA GLY A 21 8.59 -9.53 9.98
C GLY A 21 8.03 -8.24 10.60
N ARG A 22 8.64 -7.70 11.68
CA ARG A 22 8.15 -6.47 12.33
C ARG A 22 8.31 -5.24 11.45
N MET A 23 9.37 -5.18 10.65
CA MET A 23 9.55 -4.08 9.71
C MET A 23 8.52 -4.14 8.58
N ILE A 24 8.19 -5.35 8.10
CA ILE A 24 7.11 -5.54 7.13
C ILE A 24 5.79 -5.07 7.73
N ASP A 25 5.49 -5.47 8.96
CA ASP A 25 4.28 -5.01 9.67
C ASP A 25 4.26 -3.48 9.81
N ALA A 26 5.37 -2.86 10.19
CA ALA A 26 5.47 -1.40 10.27
C ALA A 26 5.25 -0.72 8.91
N ILE A 27 5.79 -1.26 7.82
CA ILE A 27 5.58 -0.73 6.45
C ILE A 27 4.11 -0.85 6.06
N LEU A 28 3.47 -1.99 6.33
CA LEU A 28 2.07 -2.21 6.02
C LEU A 28 1.17 -1.30 6.87
N THR A 29 1.38 -1.28 8.18
CA THR A 29 0.53 -0.58 9.16
C THR A 29 0.73 0.93 9.18
N ASN A 30 1.95 1.42 8.94
CA ASN A 30 2.23 2.86 9.01
C ASN A 30 2.28 3.55 7.65
N THR A 31 2.40 2.80 6.55
CA THR A 31 2.46 3.39 5.20
C THR A 31 1.31 2.91 4.33
N LEU A 32 1.24 1.60 4.04
CA LEU A 32 0.31 1.09 3.03
C LEU A 32 -1.15 1.25 3.45
N LEU A 33 -1.51 0.84 4.67
CA LEU A 33 -2.87 0.88 5.19
C LEU A 33 -3.38 2.32 5.40
N PRO A 34 -2.60 3.26 5.98
CA PRO A 34 -3.03 4.64 6.12
C PRO A 34 -3.27 5.35 4.78
N GLU A 35 -2.40 5.15 3.79
CA GLU A 35 -2.56 5.73 2.45
C GLU A 35 -3.78 5.16 1.73
N LEU A 36 -3.96 3.84 1.80
CA LEU A 36 -5.14 3.17 1.28
C LEU A 36 -6.41 3.71 1.95
N SER A 37 -6.44 3.75 3.29
CA SER A 37 -7.59 4.23 4.06
C SER A 37 -7.99 5.64 3.65
N ARG A 38 -7.02 6.57 3.48
CA ARG A 38 -7.30 7.93 3.00
C ARG A 38 -7.92 7.92 1.60
N GLY A 39 -7.36 7.16 0.66
CA GLY A 39 -7.90 7.09 -0.70
C GLY A 39 -9.32 6.52 -0.75
N VAL A 40 -9.60 5.49 0.06
CA VAL A 40 -10.94 4.90 0.20
C VAL A 40 -11.92 5.89 0.82
N LEU A 41 -11.54 6.53 1.93
CA LEU A 41 -12.39 7.48 2.64
C LEU A 41 -12.73 8.69 1.78
N ASN A 42 -11.75 9.25 1.06
CA ASN A 42 -11.97 10.39 0.16
C ASN A 42 -13.00 10.04 -0.93
N ARG A 43 -12.86 8.91 -1.60
CA ARG A 43 -13.81 8.48 -2.64
C ARG A 43 -15.18 8.11 -2.07
N SER A 44 -15.24 7.59 -0.85
CA SER A 44 -16.51 7.36 -0.16
C SER A 44 -17.25 8.67 0.12
N LEU A 45 -16.53 9.76 0.40
CA LEU A 45 -17.14 11.09 0.57
C LEU A 45 -17.64 11.64 -0.77
N ASP A 46 -16.94 11.35 -1.87
CA ASP A 46 -17.33 11.73 -3.23
C ASP A 46 -18.50 10.92 -3.80
N GLY A 47 -18.99 9.92 -3.05
CA GLY A 47 -20.12 9.07 -3.45
C GLY A 47 -19.77 8.05 -4.54
N GLU A 48 -18.49 7.86 -4.83
CA GLU A 48 -18.04 6.88 -5.82
C GLU A 48 -18.18 5.45 -5.28
N LYS A 49 -18.86 4.59 -6.06
CA LYS A 49 -18.95 3.17 -5.74
C LYS A 49 -17.62 2.49 -6.05
N MET A 50 -16.80 2.34 -5.02
CA MET A 50 -15.54 1.62 -5.13
C MET A 50 -15.78 0.12 -4.96
N THR A 51 -15.45 -0.64 -6.00
CA THR A 51 -15.62 -2.11 -6.03
C THR A 51 -14.31 -2.85 -5.85
N LYS A 52 -13.19 -2.21 -6.23
CA LYS A 52 -11.88 -2.84 -6.19
C LYS A 52 -10.79 -1.79 -6.01
N VAL A 53 -9.78 -2.17 -5.23
CA VAL A 53 -8.53 -1.41 -5.11
C VAL A 53 -7.36 -2.29 -5.51
N THR A 54 -6.51 -1.77 -6.38
CA THR A 54 -5.26 -2.39 -6.79
C THR A 54 -4.09 -1.58 -6.26
N VAL A 55 -3.22 -2.22 -5.50
CA VAL A 55 -1.97 -1.62 -5.01
C VAL A 55 -0.83 -2.10 -5.89
N SER A 56 -0.02 -1.22 -6.44
CA SER A 56 1.16 -1.54 -7.26
C SER A 56 2.39 -0.80 -6.76
N ALA A 57 3.59 -1.22 -7.19
CA ALA A 57 4.79 -0.43 -6.98
C ALA A 57 5.01 0.58 -8.11
N SER A 58 5.51 1.75 -7.76
CA SER A 58 5.90 2.83 -8.66
C SER A 58 7.27 3.38 -8.26
N THR A 59 7.81 4.31 -9.05
CA THR A 59 9.05 5.03 -8.75
C THR A 59 8.98 5.80 -7.44
N ASP A 60 7.80 6.30 -7.07
CA ASP A 60 7.61 7.15 -5.87
C ASP A 60 7.16 6.34 -4.64
N GLY A 61 6.90 5.04 -4.78
CA GLY A 61 6.43 4.18 -3.70
C GLY A 61 5.22 3.34 -4.09
N PHE A 62 4.25 3.19 -3.19
CA PHE A 62 3.01 2.49 -3.49
C PHE A 62 2.10 3.36 -4.35
N ALA A 63 1.56 2.78 -5.41
CA ALA A 63 0.53 3.39 -6.24
C ALA A 63 -0.80 2.67 -6.01
N TYR A 64 -1.89 3.43 -6.07
CA TYR A 64 -3.23 2.95 -5.79
C TYR A 64 -4.15 3.26 -6.97
N SER A 65 -4.73 2.21 -7.54
CA SER A 65 -5.77 2.32 -8.55
C SER A 65 -7.09 1.86 -7.95
N PHE A 66 -8.09 2.73 -8.02
CA PHE A 66 -9.42 2.50 -7.46
C PHE A 66 -10.41 2.35 -8.62
N GLU A 67 -11.09 1.22 -8.67
CA GLU A 67 -12.12 0.85 -9.67
C GLU A 67 -13.50 0.81 -9.02
#